data_AF-A0A962H5I2-F1
#
_entry.id   AF-A0A962H5I2-F1
#
_cell.length_a   1.000
_cell.length_b   1.000
_cell.length_c   1.000
_cell.angle_alpha   90.00
_cell.angle_beta   90.00
_cell.angle_gamma   90.00
#
_symmetry.space_group_name_H-M   'P 1'
#
loop_
_entity.id
_entity.type
_entity.pdbx_description
1 polymer ?
#
loop_
_entity_poly.entity_id
_entity_poly.type
_entity_poly.pdbx_seq_one_letter_code
_entity_poly.pdbx_strand_id
1 'polypeptide(L)'
;MTLHYLAYGSNLHPQRLIERVPSASLVGVVELPGWTLNFHKRGADGSAKCDLVQVPQPSLCFAALYTLQAAHKPLLDEVEGLGSGYRLCWMPCRFQGRSYQAFAYRASATHIEAELRPYRWYRDLVLDGARFLGFAEHYVASIRKVAVVEDPDRRRNAAHQALRARMAAYSGPVLRSTADPTGGCDADC
;
A
#
# COMPACT_ATOMS: atom_id res chain seq x y z
N MET A 1 -22.13 1.70 7.78
CA MET A 1 -21.45 2.71 6.95
C MET A 1 -20.13 2.14 6.45
N THR A 2 -19.80 2.37 5.18
CA THR A 2 -18.58 1.87 4.53
C THR A 2 -17.60 3.01 4.32
N LEU A 3 -16.32 2.77 4.60
CA LEU A 3 -15.22 3.71 4.36
C LEU A 3 -14.31 3.19 3.26
N HIS A 4 -13.58 4.10 2.63
CA HIS A 4 -12.61 3.80 1.59
C HIS A 4 -11.20 4.08 2.11
N TYR A 5 -10.31 3.11 1.97
CA TYR A 5 -8.93 3.17 2.45
C TYR A 5 -7.96 2.99 1.29
N LEU A 6 -6.91 3.82 1.27
CA LEU A 6 -5.80 3.74 0.34
C LEU A 6 -4.58 3.13 1.05
N ALA A 7 -4.25 1.91 0.66
CA ALA A 7 -3.03 1.24 1.08
C ALA A 7 -1.93 1.43 0.03
N TYR A 8 -0.78 1.95 0.43
CA TYR A 8 0.39 2.14 -0.45
C TYR A 8 1.65 1.41 0.06
N GLY A 9 1.62 0.90 1.29
CA GLY A 9 2.73 0.22 1.94
C GLY A 9 2.43 -1.27 2.19
N SER A 10 2.77 -1.76 3.38
CA SER A 10 2.65 -3.20 3.66
C SER A 10 1.21 -3.74 3.55
N ASN A 11 0.17 -2.91 3.64
CA ASN A 11 -1.23 -3.32 3.49
C ASN A 11 -1.69 -3.44 2.02
N LEU A 12 -0.79 -3.34 1.04
CA LEU A 12 -1.15 -3.50 -0.37
C LEU A 12 -1.81 -4.84 -0.65
N HIS A 13 -1.36 -5.93 -0.01
CA HIS A 13 -1.88 -7.27 -0.27
C HIS A 13 -3.13 -7.59 0.56
N PRO A 14 -4.22 -8.11 -0.04
CA PRO A 14 -5.47 -8.38 0.66
C PRO A 14 -5.33 -9.32 1.86
N GLN A 15 -4.64 -10.46 1.70
CA GLN A 15 -4.36 -11.42 2.79
C GLN A 15 -3.87 -10.74 4.07
N ARG A 16 -2.93 -9.79 3.96
CA ARG A 16 -2.38 -9.09 5.12
C ARG A 16 -3.38 -8.12 5.73
N LEU A 17 -4.14 -7.41 4.91
CA LEU A 17 -5.12 -6.45 5.41
C LEU A 17 -6.31 -7.17 6.07
N ILE A 18 -6.78 -8.28 5.50
CA ILE A 18 -7.88 -9.09 6.04
C ILE A 18 -7.52 -9.68 7.42
N GLU A 19 -6.27 -10.13 7.62
CA GLU A 19 -5.79 -10.58 8.94
C GLU A 19 -5.86 -9.48 10.03
N ARG A 20 -5.97 -8.20 9.65
CA ARG A 20 -6.06 -7.03 10.55
C ARG A 20 -7.47 -6.45 10.62
N VAL A 21 -8.15 -6.42 9.48
CA VAL A 21 -9.45 -5.78 9.26
C VAL A 21 -10.29 -6.78 8.45
N PRO A 22 -11.05 -7.68 9.09
CA PRO A 22 -11.74 -8.76 8.39
C PRO A 22 -12.78 -8.31 7.36
N SER A 23 -13.29 -7.07 7.47
CA SER A 23 -14.23 -6.50 6.50
C SER A 23 -13.57 -5.83 5.29
N ALA A 24 -12.24 -5.87 5.21
CA ALA A 24 -11.52 -5.29 4.09
C ALA A 24 -11.81 -6.06 2.80
N SER A 25 -12.26 -5.34 1.77
CA SER A 25 -12.43 -5.89 0.42
C SER A 25 -11.71 -5.00 -0.58
N LEU A 26 -10.92 -5.62 -1.44
CA LEU A 26 -10.19 -4.93 -2.50
C LEU A 26 -11.19 -4.40 -3.54
N VAL A 27 -11.07 -3.11 -3.86
CA VAL A 27 -11.83 -2.45 -4.93
C VAL A 27 -10.99 -2.38 -6.21
N GLY A 28 -9.74 -1.94 -6.11
CA GLY A 28 -8.96 -1.59 -7.30
C GLY A 28 -7.54 -1.09 -7.00
N VAL A 29 -6.74 -0.94 -8.06
CA VAL A 29 -5.54 -0.10 -8.04
C VAL A 29 -5.92 1.32 -8.42
N VAL A 30 -5.38 2.29 -7.70
CA VAL A 30 -5.48 3.71 -8.04
C VAL A 30 -4.10 4.30 -8.22
N GLU A 31 -4.02 5.23 -9.17
CA GLU A 31 -2.87 6.08 -9.42
C GLU A 31 -3.02 7.39 -8.63
N LEU A 32 -1.94 7.82 -8.00
CA LEU A 32 -1.86 9.05 -7.22
C LEU A 32 -0.80 9.98 -7.84
N PRO A 33 -1.15 10.80 -8.85
CA PRO A 33 -0.24 11.76 -9.46
C PRO A 33 0.20 12.84 -8.47
N GLY A 34 1.47 13.25 -8.54
CA GLY A 34 2.06 14.21 -7.61
C GLY A 34 2.43 13.61 -6.24
N TRP A 35 2.38 12.28 -6.12
CA TRP A 35 2.77 11.56 -4.91
C TRP A 35 3.93 10.61 -5.16
N THR A 36 4.73 10.36 -4.13
CA THR A 36 5.82 9.38 -4.13
C THR A 36 5.78 8.52 -2.87
N LEU A 37 6.33 7.31 -2.99
CA LEU A 37 6.48 6.34 -1.91
C LEU A 37 7.91 6.42 -1.35
N ASN A 38 8.04 6.78 -0.08
CA ASN A 38 9.33 6.83 0.61
C ASN A 38 9.41 5.81 1.74
N PHE A 39 10.60 5.26 2.00
CA PHE A 39 10.87 4.37 3.14
C PHE A 39 11.68 5.13 4.19
N HIS A 40 11.02 6.01 4.95
CA HIS A 40 11.68 6.89 5.92
C HIS A 40 10.90 7.08 7.22
N LYS A 41 9.74 6.43 7.37
CA LYS A 41 8.92 6.57 8.57
C LYS A 41 9.49 5.65 9.64
N ARG A 42 9.93 6.17 10.79
CA ARG A 42 10.38 5.37 11.93
C ARG A 42 9.26 4.47 12.46
N GLY A 43 9.44 3.16 12.30
CA GLY A 43 8.59 2.13 12.88
C GLY A 43 8.84 1.98 14.38
N ALA A 44 7.88 1.39 15.10
CA ALA A 44 8.05 1.05 16.51
C ALA A 44 9.18 0.01 16.73
N ASP A 45 9.52 -0.73 15.68
CA ASP A 45 10.64 -1.68 15.65
C ASP A 45 12.00 -1.06 15.32
N GLY A 46 12.07 0.27 15.18
CA GLY A 46 13.29 1.00 14.84
C GLY A 46 13.67 0.99 13.35
N SER A 47 12.91 0.30 12.49
CA SER A 47 13.16 0.28 11.04
C SER A 47 12.31 1.29 10.28
N ALA A 48 12.70 1.60 9.05
CA ALA A 48 11.89 2.47 8.19
C ALA A 48 10.63 1.75 7.67
N LYS A 49 9.55 2.51 7.57
CA LYS A 49 8.25 2.14 7.01
C LYS A 49 7.87 3.12 5.89
N CYS A 50 6.88 2.74 5.10
CA CYS A 50 6.42 3.53 3.96
C CYS A 50 5.78 4.85 4.41
N ASP A 51 5.99 5.90 3.64
CA ASP A 51 5.26 7.16 3.72
C ASP A 51 4.82 7.59 2.32
N LEU A 52 3.69 8.29 2.28
CA LEU A 52 3.13 8.88 1.07
C LEU A 52 3.41 10.39 1.10
N VAL A 53 4.34 10.82 0.25
CA VAL A 53 4.85 12.19 0.20
C VAL A 53 4.34 12.88 -1.06
N GLN A 54 3.76 14.07 -0.90
CA GLN A 54 3.36 14.89 -2.02
C GLN A 54 4.58 15.66 -2.51
N VAL A 55 4.83 15.64 -3.83
CA VAL A 55 5.96 16.31 -4.44
C VAL A 55 5.48 17.22 -5.59
N PRO A 56 6.13 18.37 -5.81
CA PRO A 56 5.73 19.29 -6.87
C PRO A 56 6.21 18.83 -8.26
N GLN A 57 7.21 17.95 -8.33
CA GLN A 57 7.66 17.37 -9.59
C GLN A 57 6.70 16.26 -10.07
N PRO A 58 6.64 15.98 -11.39
CA PRO A 58 5.91 14.82 -11.90
C PRO A 58 6.37 13.53 -11.22
N SER A 59 5.47 12.96 -10.43
CA SER A 59 5.67 11.71 -9.70
C SER A 59 4.37 10.93 -9.67
N LEU A 60 4.48 9.62 -9.49
CA LEU A 60 3.35 8.72 -9.41
C LEU A 60 3.56 7.70 -8.29
N CYS A 61 2.56 7.58 -7.42
CA CYS A 61 2.45 6.49 -6.47
C CYS A 61 1.22 5.64 -6.82
N PHE A 62 1.36 4.32 -6.72
CA PHE A 62 0.25 3.40 -6.83
C PHE A 62 -0.24 3.00 -5.43
N ALA A 63 -1.56 2.90 -5.28
CA ALA A 63 -2.18 2.42 -4.05
C ALA A 63 -3.31 1.44 -4.36
N ALA A 64 -3.59 0.55 -3.41
CA ALA A 64 -4.79 -0.28 -3.41
C ALA A 64 -5.94 0.47 -2.71
N LEU A 65 -7.05 0.59 -3.41
CA LEU A 65 -8.31 1.08 -2.86
C LEU A 65 -9.07 -0.11 -2.24
N TYR A 66 -9.38 0.01 -0.96
CA TYR A 66 -10.16 -0.96 -0.19
C TYR A 66 -11.45 -0.34 0.32
N THR A 67 -12.50 -1.15 0.45
CA THR A 67 -13.66 -0.84 1.29
C THR A 67 -13.51 -1.52 2.64
N LEU A 68 -13.95 -0.86 3.71
CA LEU A 68 -14.04 -1.42 5.06
C LEU A 68 -15.31 -0.96 5.76
N GLN A 69 -15.82 -1.76 6.68
CA GLN A 69 -16.87 -1.32 7.59
C GLN A 69 -16.31 -0.29 8.58
N ALA A 70 -17.02 0.82 8.79
CA ALA A 70 -16.59 1.88 9.70
C ALA A 70 -16.29 1.36 11.13
N ALA A 71 -17.02 0.34 11.59
CA ALA A 71 -16.81 -0.30 12.88
C ALA A 71 -15.44 -1.00 13.03
N HIS A 72 -14.78 -1.36 11.91
CA HIS A 72 -13.43 -1.95 11.94
C HIS A 72 -12.32 -0.91 11.70
N LYS A 73 -12.66 0.36 11.49
CA LYS A 73 -11.65 1.43 11.40
C LYS A 73 -10.78 1.53 12.67
N PRO A 74 -11.32 1.41 13.89
CA PRO A 74 -10.50 1.44 15.10
C PRO A 74 -9.43 0.34 15.14
N LEU A 75 -9.71 -0.86 14.61
CA LEU A 75 -8.71 -1.95 14.50
C LEU A 75 -7.55 -1.52 13.60
N LEU A 76 -7.85 -0.83 12.50
CA LEU A 76 -6.83 -0.31 11.59
C LEU A 76 -6.03 0.84 12.23
N ASP A 77 -6.72 1.74 12.95
CA ASP A 77 -6.09 2.86 13.65
C ASP A 77 -5.09 2.37 14.71
N GLU A 78 -5.43 1.30 15.45
CA GLU A 78 -4.56 0.66 16.43
C GLU A 78 -3.32 0.04 15.76
N VAL A 79 -3.51 -0.70 14.66
CA VAL A 79 -2.42 -1.34 13.92
C VAL A 79 -1.45 -0.33 13.32
N GLU A 80 -1.95 0.78 12.79
CA GLU A 80 -1.13 1.85 12.21
C GLU A 80 -0.51 2.77 13.28
N GLY A 81 -0.92 2.64 14.54
CA GLY A 81 -0.49 3.52 15.62
C GLY A 81 -0.88 4.97 15.33
N LEU A 82 -2.16 5.21 15.00
CA LEU A 82 -2.67 6.55 14.74
C LEU A 82 -2.41 7.45 15.98
N GLY A 83 -1.67 8.55 15.78
CA GLY A 83 -1.18 9.40 16.88
C GLY A 83 0.21 9.06 17.42
N SER A 84 0.78 7.92 17.01
CA SER A 84 2.12 7.43 17.37
C SER A 84 3.02 7.21 16.14
N GLY A 85 2.89 8.09 15.14
CA GLY A 85 3.81 8.21 14.01
C GLY A 85 3.18 8.27 12.62
N TYR A 86 1.89 7.99 12.51
CA TYR A 86 1.08 8.33 11.34
C TYR A 86 -0.05 9.30 11.71
N ARG A 87 -0.44 10.13 10.74
CA ARG A 87 -1.63 10.99 10.75
C ARG A 87 -2.62 10.56 9.66
N LEU A 88 -3.90 10.76 9.91
CA LEU A 88 -4.94 10.52 8.92
C LEU A 88 -4.92 11.61 7.85
N CYS A 89 -5.07 11.21 6.59
CA CYS A 89 -5.18 12.12 5.46
C CYS A 89 -6.32 11.64 4.55
N TRP A 90 -7.33 12.50 4.36
CA TRP A 90 -8.40 12.25 3.40
C TRP A 90 -8.02 12.84 2.05
N MET A 91 -8.24 12.07 1.00
CA MET A 91 -7.91 12.49 -0.36
C MET A 91 -8.87 11.90 -1.39
N PRO A 92 -9.21 12.68 -2.42
CA PRO A 92 -10.01 12.18 -3.52
C PRO A 92 -9.19 11.20 -4.36
N CYS A 93 -9.83 10.14 -4.85
CA CYS A 93 -9.26 9.26 -5.86
C CYS A 93 -10.35 8.84 -6.86
N ARG A 94 -9.92 8.37 -8.04
CA ARG A 94 -10.82 7.86 -9.08
C ARG A 94 -10.47 6.41 -9.40
N PHE A 95 -11.50 5.59 -9.57
CA PHE A 95 -11.37 4.21 -10.03
C PHE A 95 -12.56 3.85 -10.91
N GLN A 96 -12.30 3.33 -12.11
CA GLN A 96 -13.32 2.96 -13.11
C GLN A 96 -14.38 4.06 -13.33
N GLY A 97 -13.93 5.29 -13.55
CA GLY A 97 -14.81 6.45 -13.79
C GLY A 97 -15.48 7.04 -12.54
N ARG A 98 -15.53 6.30 -11.42
CA ARG A 98 -16.14 6.74 -10.16
C ARG A 98 -15.15 7.48 -9.27
N SER A 99 -15.61 8.55 -8.63
CA SER A 99 -14.87 9.30 -7.61
C SER A 99 -15.14 8.73 -6.22
N TYR A 100 -14.10 8.65 -5.41
CA TYR A 100 -14.13 8.20 -4.02
C TYR A 100 -13.48 9.24 -3.14
N GLN A 101 -13.99 9.38 -1.92
CA GLN A 101 -13.28 10.04 -0.83
C GLN A 101 -12.70 8.97 0.08
N ALA A 102 -11.38 8.82 0.04
CA ALA A 102 -10.68 7.77 0.74
C ALA A 102 -9.68 8.35 1.75
N PHE A 103 -9.38 7.58 2.80
CA PHE A 103 -8.34 7.96 3.75
C PHE A 103 -7.08 7.13 3.53
N ALA A 104 -5.95 7.74 3.86
CA ALA A 104 -4.63 7.12 3.95
C ALA A 104 -3.99 7.53 5.29
N TYR A 105 -3.01 6.76 5.74
CA TYR A 105 -2.15 7.15 6.87
C TYR A 105 -0.87 7.73 6.30
N ARG A 106 -0.43 8.93 6.72
CA ARG A 106 0.82 9.57 6.27
C ARG A 106 1.75 9.79 7.45
N ALA A 107 3.05 9.65 7.27
CA ALA A 107 4.00 9.77 8.35
C ALA A 107 3.92 11.16 8.98
N SER A 108 3.88 11.21 10.31
CA SER A 108 4.03 12.44 11.06
C SER A 108 5.47 12.94 10.92
N ALA A 109 5.67 14.25 10.77
CA ALA A 109 7.00 14.83 10.58
C ALA A 109 7.98 14.47 11.71
N THR A 110 7.46 14.29 12.93
CA THR A 110 8.21 13.84 14.13
C THR A 110 8.72 12.40 14.08
N HIS A 111 8.35 11.66 13.04
CA HIS A 111 8.66 10.24 12.84
C HIS A 111 9.29 9.99 11.46
N ILE A 112 9.83 11.03 10.81
CA ILE A 112 10.59 10.89 9.57
C ILE A 112 12.07 10.88 9.93
N GLU A 113 12.78 9.84 9.51
CA GLU A 113 14.23 9.69 9.62
C GLU A 113 14.75 9.14 8.28
N ALA A 114 15.50 9.95 7.54
CA ALA A 114 15.90 9.66 6.17
C ALA A 114 16.97 8.55 6.09
N GLU A 115 17.76 8.40 7.15
CA GLU A 115 18.87 7.46 7.23
C GLU A 115 18.42 6.04 7.61
N LEU A 116 17.19 5.90 8.13
CA LEU A 116 16.65 4.60 8.48
C LEU A 116 16.41 3.76 7.23
N ARG A 117 16.65 2.46 7.38
CA ARG A 117 16.37 1.46 6.35
C ARG A 117 15.24 0.55 6.80
N PRO A 118 14.37 0.10 5.88
CA PRO A 118 13.39 -0.91 6.20
C PRO A 118 14.07 -2.24 6.49
N TYR A 119 13.46 -3.05 7.35
CA TYR A 119 13.80 -4.46 7.40
C TYR A 119 13.45 -5.14 6.07
N ARG A 120 14.24 -6.15 5.68
CA ARG A 120 14.01 -6.91 4.44
C ARG A 120 12.58 -7.42 4.36
N TRP A 121 12.09 -8.06 5.42
CA TRP A 121 10.73 -8.59 5.46
C TRP A 121 9.68 -7.52 5.19
N TYR A 122 9.90 -6.27 5.65
CA TYR A 122 8.94 -5.19 5.46
C TYR A 122 8.90 -4.73 4.01
N ARG A 123 10.06 -4.49 3.40
CA ARG A 123 10.14 -4.17 1.97
C ARG A 123 9.53 -5.29 1.13
N ASP A 124 9.81 -6.55 1.47
CA ASP A 124 9.31 -7.70 0.72
C ASP A 124 7.78 -7.82 0.81
N LEU A 125 7.14 -7.46 1.93
CA LEU A 125 5.67 -7.37 2.00
C LEU A 125 5.09 -6.32 1.04
N VAL A 126 5.74 -5.15 0.94
CA VAL A 126 5.33 -4.09 -0.01
C VAL A 126 5.51 -4.58 -1.44
N LEU A 127 6.64 -5.23 -1.73
CA LEU A 127 6.98 -5.77 -3.04
C LEU A 127 5.99 -6.87 -3.47
N ASP A 128 5.66 -7.79 -2.58
CA ASP A 128 4.70 -8.87 -2.85
C ASP A 128 3.29 -8.30 -3.10
N GLY A 129 2.88 -7.28 -2.34
CA GLY A 129 1.63 -6.57 -2.59
C GLY A 129 1.60 -5.84 -3.93
N ALA A 130 2.66 -5.11 -4.28
CA ALA A 130 2.77 -4.42 -5.56
C ALA A 130 2.71 -5.38 -6.76
N ARG A 131 3.38 -6.54 -6.66
CA ARG A 131 3.34 -7.60 -7.68
C ARG A 131 1.95 -8.23 -7.79
N PHE A 132 1.33 -8.56 -6.66
CA PHE A 132 -0.01 -9.14 -6.63
C PHE A 132 -1.04 -8.24 -7.34
N LEU A 133 -0.92 -6.93 -7.15
CA LEU A 133 -1.81 -5.93 -7.75
C LEU A 133 -1.46 -5.58 -9.20
N GLY A 134 -0.40 -6.16 -9.77
CA GLY A 134 0.02 -5.88 -11.14
C GLY A 134 0.54 -4.45 -11.34
N PHE A 135 1.19 -3.86 -10.33
CA PHE A 135 1.81 -2.54 -10.50
C PHE A 135 2.87 -2.58 -11.61
N ALA A 136 3.07 -1.44 -12.28
CA ALA A 136 4.02 -1.35 -13.38
C ALA A 136 5.43 -1.79 -12.97
N GLU A 137 6.14 -2.54 -13.83
CA GLU A 137 7.42 -3.18 -13.47
C GLU A 137 8.47 -2.16 -13.05
N HIS A 138 8.50 -0.95 -13.62
CA HIS A 138 9.42 0.09 -13.21
C HIS A 138 9.19 0.54 -11.75
N TYR A 139 7.94 0.53 -11.27
CA TYR A 139 7.57 0.84 -9.89
C TYR A 139 7.92 -0.33 -8.95
N VAL A 140 7.65 -1.55 -9.37
CA VAL A 140 8.07 -2.77 -8.65
C VAL A 140 9.60 -2.81 -8.51
N ALA A 141 10.33 -2.46 -9.57
CA ALA A 141 11.78 -2.39 -9.58
C ALA A 141 12.32 -1.29 -8.65
N SER A 142 11.65 -0.13 -8.54
CA SER A 142 12.07 0.92 -7.61
C SER A 142 11.96 0.46 -6.15
N ILE A 143 10.86 -0.20 -5.78
CA ILE A 143 10.68 -0.81 -4.44
C ILE A 143 11.77 -1.87 -4.19
N ARG A 144 12.06 -2.73 -5.18
CA ARG A 144 13.06 -3.79 -5.07
C ARG A 144 14.46 -3.25 -4.78
N LYS A 145 14.81 -2.09 -5.34
CA LYS A 145 16.11 -1.42 -5.18
C LYS A 145 16.31 -0.76 -3.81
N VAL A 146 15.25 -0.60 -3.02
CA VAL A 146 15.36 -0.04 -1.67
C VAL A 146 16.31 -0.89 -0.83
N ALA A 147 17.35 -0.25 -0.30
CA ALA A 147 18.32 -0.87 0.59
C ALA A 147 17.63 -1.32 1.88
N VAL A 148 17.98 -2.51 2.35
CA VAL A 148 17.37 -3.13 3.54
C VAL A 148 18.42 -3.47 4.58
N VAL A 149 17.97 -3.62 5.81
CA VAL A 149 18.72 -4.26 6.89
C VAL A 149 18.03 -5.56 7.28
N GLU A 150 18.79 -6.53 7.77
CA GLU A 150 18.20 -7.75 8.34
C GLU A 150 17.66 -7.44 9.73
N ASP A 151 16.52 -8.03 10.03
CA ASP A 151 15.90 -7.93 11.35
C ASP A 151 16.58 -8.92 12.32
N PRO A 152 17.15 -8.49 13.45
CA PRO A 152 17.74 -9.40 14.42
C PRO A 152 16.71 -10.32 15.10
N ASP A 153 15.42 -9.93 15.10
CA ASP A 153 14.35 -10.74 15.68
C ASP A 153 13.97 -11.90 14.72
N ARG A 154 14.52 -13.08 15.01
CA ARG A 154 14.24 -14.31 14.25
C ARG A 154 12.77 -14.73 14.32
N ARG A 155 12.06 -14.47 15.42
CA ARG A 155 10.64 -14.84 15.57
C ARG A 155 9.78 -13.96 14.68
N ARG A 156 10.03 -12.65 14.67
CA ARG A 156 9.35 -11.70 13.78
C ARG A 156 9.62 -12.01 12.30
N ASN A 157 10.87 -12.34 11.96
CA ASN A 157 11.22 -12.80 10.60
C ASN A 157 10.41 -14.04 10.19
N ALA A 158 10.38 -15.08 11.03
CA ALA A 158 9.65 -16.31 10.75
C ALA A 158 8.14 -16.06 10.59
N ALA A 159 7.55 -15.22 11.46
CA ALA A 159 6.15 -14.82 11.35
C ALA A 159 5.84 -14.11 10.02
N HIS A 160 6.72 -13.22 9.57
CA HIS A 160 6.55 -12.54 8.28
C HIS A 160 6.81 -13.44 7.08
N GLN A 161 7.73 -14.38 7.16
CA GLN A 161 7.90 -15.41 6.12
C GLN A 161 6.64 -16.28 5.99
N ALA A 162 6.04 -16.71 7.11
CA ALA A 162 4.79 -17.45 7.10
C ALA A 162 3.62 -16.63 6.53
N LEU A 163 3.53 -15.34 6.87
CA LEU A 163 2.54 -14.43 6.28
C LEU A 163 2.74 -14.32 4.76
N ARG A 164 3.97 -14.16 4.28
CA ARG A 164 4.28 -14.09 2.85
C ARG A 164 3.92 -15.39 2.12
N ALA A 165 4.11 -16.54 2.74
CA ALA A 165 3.66 -17.82 2.18
C ALA A 165 2.12 -17.86 2.04
N ARG A 166 1.37 -17.37 3.03
CA ARG A 166 -0.09 -17.22 2.92
C ARG A 166 -0.51 -16.22 1.85
N MET A 167 0.22 -15.11 1.70
CA MET A 167 -0.01 -14.13 0.64
C MET A 167 0.17 -14.77 -0.74
N ALA A 168 1.24 -15.55 -0.94
CA ALA A 168 1.47 -16.26 -2.19
C ALA A 168 0.40 -17.33 -2.50
N ALA A 169 -0.19 -17.93 -1.47
CA ALA A 169 -1.29 -18.88 -1.60
C ALA A 169 -2.69 -18.23 -1.64
N TYR A 170 -2.79 -16.90 -1.61
CA TYR A 170 -4.07 -16.20 -1.56
C TYR A 170 -4.85 -16.40 -2.86
N SER A 171 -6.05 -16.98 -2.74
CA SER A 171 -6.95 -17.29 -3.85
C SER A 171 -8.22 -16.44 -3.87
N GLY A 172 -8.26 -15.35 -3.10
CA GLY A 172 -9.41 -14.44 -3.08
C GLY A 172 -9.51 -13.60 -4.37
N PRO A 173 -10.48 -12.66 -4.44
CA PRO A 173 -10.70 -11.86 -5.65
C PRO A 173 -9.41 -11.15 -6.08
N VAL A 174 -8.96 -11.49 -7.29
CA VAL A 174 -7.85 -10.82 -7.99
C VAL A 174 -8.44 -9.77 -8.91
N LEU A 175 -7.77 -8.64 -9.07
CA LEU A 175 -8.16 -7.61 -10.02
C LEU A 175 -8.17 -8.22 -11.42
N ARG A 176 -9.35 -8.33 -12.03
CA ARG A 176 -9.46 -8.63 -13.45
C ARG A 176 -9.11 -7.35 -14.20
N SER A 177 -8.00 -7.36 -14.93
CA SER A 177 -7.66 -6.32 -15.88
C SER A 177 -8.79 -6.22 -16.90
N THR A 178 -9.55 -5.13 -16.89
CA THR A 178 -10.27 -4.68 -18.08
C THR A 178 -9.29 -3.86 -18.90
N ALA A 179 -8.31 -4.53 -19.51
CA ALA A 179 -7.70 -3.98 -20.70
C ALA A 179 -8.82 -3.95 -21.74
N ASP A 180 -9.34 -2.77 -22.02
CA ASP A 180 -10.33 -2.53 -23.06
C ASP A 180 -9.58 -2.62 -24.41
N PRO A 181 -9.82 -3.64 -25.25
CA PRO A 181 -9.22 -3.70 -26.56
C PRO A 181 -10.27 -3.24 -27.56
N THR A 182 -10.35 -1.93 -27.83
CA THR A 182 -10.71 -1.35 -29.14
C THR A 182 -10.99 0.15 -28.98
N GLY A 183 -9.96 0.95 -29.26
CA GLY A 183 -10.11 2.34 -29.69
C GLY A 183 -9.34 2.51 -31.00
N GLY A 184 -9.56 1.61 -31.95
CA GLY A 184 -9.05 1.77 -33.31
C GLY A 184 -9.83 2.89 -33.98
N CYS A 185 -9.17 4.04 -34.15
CA CYS A 185 -9.49 4.96 -35.21
C CYS A 185 -9.39 4.22 -36.53
N ASP A 186 -10.50 4.11 -37.25
CA ASP A 186 -10.53 4.09 -38.71
C ASP A 186 -11.85 4.74 -39.13
N ALA A 187 -11.76 6.00 -39.52
CA ALA A 187 -12.79 6.71 -40.26
C ALA A 187 -12.11 7.54 -41.34
N ASP A 188 -11.66 6.84 -42.38
CA ASP A 188 -11.48 7.38 -43.73
C ASP A 188 -12.27 6.45 -44.68
N CYS A 189 -13.44 6.91 -45.13
CA CYS A 189 -14.12 6.66 -46.41
C CYS A 189 -15.50 7.35 -46.39
#